data_AF-A0A4R2TSL0-F1
#
_entry.id   AF-A0A4R2TSL0-F1
#
_cell.length_a   1.000
_cell.length_b   1.000
_cell.length_c   1.000
_cell.angle_alpha   90.00
_cell.angle_beta   90.00
_cell.angle_gamma   90.00
#
_symmetry.space_group_name_H-M   'P 1'
#
loop_
_entity.id
_entity.type
_entity.pdbx_description
1 polymer ?
#
loop_
_entity_poly.entity_id
_entity_poly.type
_entity_poly.pdbx_seq_one_letter_code
_entity_poly.pdbx_strand_id
1 'polypeptide(L)'
;MFDGRALAEHARELLLHHVEQAVIVGPDGAIPDLPCSGLGPLGGIAGALQYAKGLGFTSILTIACDMPRLPRGLLDALLRRAPAYCPEAPVLGHWETASTTALIAHIAASQRRSVCGWAEAIGALPIPAGGPIVNINTPEDLALL
;
A
#
# COMPACT_ATOMS: atom_id res chain seq x y z
N MET A 1 19.47 -6.16 -0.66
CA MET A 1 19.73 -4.76 -0.27
C MET A 1 19.99 -3.97 -1.52
N PHE A 2 19.35 -2.82 -1.70
CA PHE A 2 19.57 -1.87 -2.80
C PHE A 2 20.28 -0.64 -2.23
N ASP A 3 21.34 -0.14 -2.87
CA ASP A 3 22.21 0.94 -2.34
C ASP A 3 22.61 0.75 -0.85
N GLY A 4 22.90 -0.48 -0.45
CA GLY A 4 23.28 -0.79 0.94
C GLY A 4 22.15 -0.74 1.98
N ARG A 5 20.90 -0.55 1.57
CA ARG A 5 19.71 -0.51 2.45
C ARG A 5 18.66 -1.56 2.06
N ALA A 6 17.74 -1.87 2.96
CA ALA A 6 16.60 -2.75 2.66
C ALA A 6 15.65 -2.08 1.66
N LEU A 7 15.03 -2.84 0.75
CA LEU A 7 14.07 -2.30 -0.21
C LEU A 7 12.88 -1.59 0.47
N ALA A 8 12.39 -2.20 1.56
CA ALA A 8 11.35 -1.62 2.39
C ALA A 8 11.72 -0.23 2.94
N GLU A 9 13.01 0.03 3.19
CA GLU A 9 13.48 1.32 3.68
C GLU A 9 13.46 2.40 2.60
N HIS A 10 13.84 2.06 1.37
CA HIS A 10 13.70 2.96 0.22
C HIS A 10 12.22 3.30 -0.04
N ALA A 11 11.35 2.29 -0.01
CA ALA A 11 9.91 2.49 -0.18
C ALA A 11 9.33 3.37 0.95
N ARG A 12 9.80 3.20 2.19
CA ARG A 12 9.44 4.05 3.34
C ARG A 12 9.89 5.49 3.13
N GLU A 13 11.11 5.71 2.67
CA GLU A 13 11.66 7.05 2.39
C GLU A 13 10.84 7.81 1.34
N LEU A 14 10.35 7.14 0.29
CA LEU A 14 9.46 7.76 -0.70
C LEU A 14 8.20 8.34 -0.07
N LEU A 15 7.64 7.67 0.95
CA LEU A 15 6.44 8.12 1.64
C LEU A 15 6.70 9.28 2.60
N LEU A 16 7.86 9.33 3.26
CA LEU A 16 8.14 10.32 4.32
C LEU A 16 8.02 11.79 3.86
N HIS A 17 8.16 12.06 2.57
CA HIS A 17 7.96 13.40 2.02
C HIS A 17 6.48 13.81 1.90
N HIS A 18 5.57 12.85 2.06
CA HIS A 18 4.14 12.95 1.76
C HIS A 18 3.25 12.67 2.96
N VAL A 19 3.78 12.04 4.02
CA VAL A 19 3.02 11.63 5.21
C VAL A 19 3.73 12.05 6.50
N GLU A 20 2.95 12.26 7.56
CA GLU A 20 3.49 12.60 8.89
C GLU A 20 4.29 11.44 9.51
N GLN A 21 3.87 10.20 9.26
CA GLN A 21 4.49 9.00 9.81
C GLN A 21 4.43 7.84 8.80
N ALA A 22 5.52 7.09 8.68
CA ALA A 22 5.62 5.90 7.84
C ALA A 22 6.04 4.68 8.68
N VAL A 23 5.35 3.56 8.49
CA VAL A 23 5.53 2.29 9.21
C VAL A 23 5.54 1.13 8.23
N ILE A 24 6.17 0.01 8.61
CA ILE A 24 6.23 -1.21 7.80
C ILE A 24 5.21 -2.22 8.36
N VAL A 25 4.40 -2.79 7.46
CA VAL A 25 3.35 -3.76 7.75
C VAL A 25 3.73 -5.12 7.18
N GLY A 26 3.50 -6.20 7.93
CA GLY A 26 3.79 -7.57 7.49
C GLY A 26 4.34 -8.47 8.61
N PRO A 27 4.74 -9.72 8.30
CA PRO A 27 5.19 -10.71 9.28
C PRO A 27 6.37 -10.26 10.14
N ASP A 28 7.30 -9.52 9.55
CA ASP A 28 8.47 -8.94 10.23
C ASP A 28 8.24 -7.47 10.63
N GLY A 29 7.04 -6.93 10.36
CA GLY A 29 6.64 -5.56 10.67
C GLY A 29 5.99 -5.42 12.04
N ALA A 30 5.77 -4.17 12.47
CA ALA A 30 5.17 -3.88 13.78
C ALA A 30 3.65 -4.07 13.80
N ILE A 31 3.01 -4.20 12.63
CA ILE A 31 1.56 -4.22 12.46
C ILE A 31 1.16 -5.55 11.83
N PRO A 32 0.34 -6.37 12.51
CA PRO A 32 -0.14 -7.64 11.97
C PRO A 32 -1.24 -7.43 10.93
N ASP A 33 -1.40 -8.41 10.05
CA ASP A 33 -2.57 -8.50 9.15
C ASP A 33 -3.87 -8.63 9.95
N LEU A 34 -4.97 -8.13 9.38
CA LEU A 34 -6.33 -8.33 9.91
C LEU A 34 -7.28 -8.94 8.87
N PRO A 35 -8.26 -9.77 9.29
CA PRO A 35 -8.50 -10.23 10.66
C PRO A 35 -7.54 -11.32 11.18
N CYS A 36 -6.76 -11.95 10.30
CA CYS A 36 -5.75 -12.96 10.67
C CYS A 36 -4.55 -12.91 9.73
N SER A 37 -3.48 -13.62 10.05
CA SER A 37 -2.26 -13.66 9.24
C SER A 37 -2.45 -14.36 7.89
N GLY A 38 -1.62 -13.99 6.90
CA GLY A 38 -1.53 -14.72 5.63
C GLY A 38 -2.64 -14.36 4.62
N LEU A 39 -3.29 -13.20 4.81
CA LEU A 39 -4.36 -12.73 3.94
C LEU A 39 -3.84 -11.98 2.70
N GLY A 40 -2.53 -11.78 2.61
CA GLY A 40 -1.89 -11.03 1.54
C GLY A 40 -2.11 -9.53 1.70
N PRO A 41 -1.99 -8.74 0.62
CA PRO A 41 -1.99 -7.28 0.72
C PRO A 41 -3.24 -6.68 1.38
N LEU A 42 -4.43 -7.27 1.17
CA LEU A 42 -5.65 -6.80 1.82
C LEU A 42 -5.59 -6.92 3.34
N GLY A 43 -4.97 -7.98 3.87
CA GLY A 43 -4.79 -8.16 5.31
C GLY A 43 -3.88 -7.09 5.91
N GLY A 44 -2.78 -6.81 5.22
CA GLY A 44 -1.85 -5.74 5.62
C GLY A 44 -2.51 -4.37 5.56
N ILE A 45 -3.27 -4.06 4.49
CA ILE A 45 -4.03 -2.80 4.38
C ILE A 45 -5.04 -2.68 5.53
N ALA A 46 -5.76 -3.77 5.87
CA ALA A 46 -6.70 -3.76 6.99
C ALA A 46 -6.00 -3.50 8.34
N GLY A 47 -4.87 -4.14 8.58
CA GLY A 47 -4.03 -3.91 9.76
C GLY A 47 -3.54 -2.45 9.84
N ALA A 48 -3.05 -1.91 8.72
CA ALA A 48 -2.57 -0.54 8.61
C ALA A 48 -3.68 0.49 8.91
N LEU A 49 -4.87 0.29 8.33
CA LEU A 49 -6.02 1.16 8.56
C LEU A 49 -6.46 1.15 10.03
N GLN A 50 -6.52 -0.03 10.64
CA GLN A 50 -6.87 -0.18 12.06
C GLN A 50 -5.83 0.49 12.97
N TYR A 51 -4.54 0.33 12.66
CA TYR A 51 -3.45 0.97 13.39
C TYR A 51 -3.53 2.50 13.29
N ALA A 52 -3.63 3.03 12.06
CA ALA A 52 -3.74 4.47 11.82
C ALA A 52 -4.97 5.07 12.50
N LYS A 53 -6.11 4.37 12.47
CA LYS A 53 -7.33 4.76 13.19
C LYS A 53 -7.10 4.86 14.70
N GLY A 54 -6.35 3.92 15.30
CA GLY A 54 -6.02 3.94 16.72
C GLY A 54 -5.15 5.13 17.13
N LEU A 55 -4.40 5.71 16.19
CA LEU A 55 -3.60 6.92 16.38
C LEU A 55 -4.34 8.21 16.01
N GLY A 56 -5.58 8.12 15.53
CA GLY A 56 -6.40 9.28 15.16
C GLY A 56 -6.23 9.78 13.73
N PHE A 57 -5.49 9.07 12.86
CA PHE A 57 -5.38 9.41 11.45
C PHE A 57 -6.66 9.07 10.67
N THR A 58 -6.96 9.88 9.64
CA THR A 58 -8.16 9.73 8.80
C THR A 58 -7.93 8.91 7.54
N SER A 59 -6.69 8.78 7.09
CA SER A 59 -6.31 8.00 5.91
C SER A 59 -4.88 7.49 5.99
N ILE A 60 -4.54 6.56 5.11
CA ILE A 60 -3.19 6.03 4.92
C ILE A 60 -2.82 6.04 3.44
N LEU A 61 -1.51 6.11 3.17
CA LEU A 61 -0.93 5.86 1.86
C LEU A 61 -0.10 4.57 1.93
N THR A 62 -0.34 3.64 1.03
CA THR A 62 0.37 2.34 0.99
C THR A 62 1.27 2.25 -0.23
N ILE A 63 2.38 1.53 -0.09
CA ILE A 63 3.31 1.15 -1.16
C ILE A 63 3.81 -0.27 -0.86
N ALA A 64 4.06 -1.07 -1.88
CA ALA A 64 4.76 -2.34 -1.69
C ALA A 64 6.27 -2.09 -1.46
N CYS A 65 6.86 -2.88 -0.57
CA CYS A 65 8.25 -2.74 -0.16
C CYS A 65 9.27 -2.97 -1.29
N ASP A 66 8.85 -3.57 -2.39
CA ASP A 66 9.65 -3.96 -3.56
C ASP A 66 9.60 -2.92 -4.70
N MET A 67 8.97 -1.76 -4.47
CA MET A 67 8.87 -0.64 -5.42
C MET A 67 9.70 0.58 -4.96
N PRO A 68 11.04 0.55 -5.01
CA PRO A 68 11.86 1.64 -4.50
C PRO A 68 11.88 2.88 -5.40
N ARG A 69 11.27 2.83 -6.59
CA ARG A 69 11.12 3.98 -7.48
C ARG A 69 9.70 4.03 -8.03
N LEU A 70 9.13 5.23 -8.03
CA LEU A 70 7.82 5.51 -8.60
C LEU A 70 7.91 6.63 -9.64
N PRO A 71 7.03 6.63 -10.66
CA PRO A 71 6.89 7.77 -11.56
C PRO A 71 6.66 9.08 -10.81
N ARG A 72 7.29 10.16 -11.29
CA ARG A 72 7.19 11.49 -10.66
C ARG A 72 5.73 11.97 -10.63
N GLY A 73 5.29 12.46 -9.47
CA GLY A 73 3.94 13.01 -9.28
C GLY A 73 2.84 11.96 -9.07
N LEU A 74 3.16 10.66 -9.09
CA LEU A 74 2.17 9.61 -8.83
C LEU A 74 1.65 9.66 -7.38
N LEU A 75 2.54 9.82 -6.40
CA LEU A 75 2.14 9.95 -4.99
C LEU A 75 1.27 11.20 -4.76
N ASP A 76 1.68 12.35 -5.30
CA ASP A 76 0.88 13.57 -5.27
C ASP A 76 -0.51 13.35 -5.89
N ALA A 77 -0.57 12.58 -6.98
CA ALA A 77 -1.83 12.29 -7.66
C ALA A 77 -2.78 11.43 -6.82
N LEU A 78 -2.26 10.44 -6.11
CA LEU A 78 -3.04 9.59 -5.19
C LEU A 78 -3.51 10.39 -3.95
N LEU A 79 -2.69 11.32 -3.46
CA LEU A 79 -3.02 12.12 -2.29
C LEU A 79 -4.12 13.17 -2.55
N ARG A 80 -4.33 13.58 -3.80
CA ARG A 80 -5.36 14.60 -4.13
C ARG A 80 -6.77 14.20 -3.69
N ARG A 81 -7.10 12.91 -3.64
CA ARG A 81 -8.42 12.41 -3.22
C ARG A 81 -8.35 10.97 -2.75
N ALA A 82 -8.99 10.67 -1.63
CA ALA A 82 -9.26 9.31 -1.18
C ALA A 82 -10.73 8.92 -1.49
N PRO A 83 -11.03 7.62 -1.62
CA PRO A 83 -10.09 6.54 -1.88
C PRO A 83 -9.56 6.58 -3.32
N ALA A 84 -8.27 6.26 -3.52
CA ALA A 84 -7.63 6.18 -4.83
C ALA A 84 -6.55 5.09 -4.86
N TYR A 85 -6.28 4.52 -6.04
CA TYR A 85 -5.27 3.47 -6.20
C TYR A 85 -4.64 3.50 -7.59
N CYS A 86 -3.48 2.86 -7.74
CA CYS A 86 -2.82 2.67 -9.02
C CYS A 86 -3.17 1.29 -9.60
N PRO A 87 -3.92 1.18 -10.71
CA PRO A 87 -4.28 -0.10 -11.32
C PRO A 87 -3.07 -0.97 -11.71
N GLU A 88 -1.96 -0.34 -12.09
CA GLU A 88 -0.71 -0.99 -12.47
C GLU A 88 0.06 -1.55 -11.26
N ALA A 89 -0.20 -1.03 -10.07
CA ALA A 89 0.32 -1.53 -8.80
C ALA A 89 -0.74 -1.40 -7.70
N PRO A 90 -1.72 -2.31 -7.60
CA PRO A 90 -2.94 -2.08 -6.80
C PRO A 90 -2.72 -1.88 -5.30
N VAL A 91 -1.58 -2.33 -4.77
CA VAL A 91 -1.16 -2.09 -3.38
C VAL A 91 -0.78 -0.63 -3.15
N LEU A 92 -0.41 0.12 -4.20
CA LEU A 92 -0.16 1.55 -4.15
C LEU A 92 -1.49 2.30 -4.16
N GLY A 93 -1.88 2.83 -3.01
CA GLY A 93 -3.18 3.49 -2.86
C GLY A 93 -3.31 4.36 -1.62
N HIS A 94 -4.29 5.26 -1.69
CA HIS A 94 -4.71 6.15 -0.63
C HIS A 94 -6.08 5.69 -0.13
N TRP A 95 -6.15 5.31 1.15
CA TRP A 95 -7.30 4.62 1.74
C TRP A 95 -7.77 5.33 2.99
N GLU A 96 -9.09 5.43 3.19
CA GLU A 96 -9.68 6.08 4.37
C GLU A 96 -9.80 5.09 5.54
N THR A 97 -9.44 5.52 6.76
CA THR A 97 -9.55 4.67 7.96
C THR A 97 -11.01 4.33 8.29
N ALA A 98 -11.96 5.12 7.81
CA ALA A 98 -13.39 4.81 7.87
C ALA A 98 -13.75 3.50 7.17
N SER A 99 -12.99 3.07 6.15
CA SER A 99 -13.27 1.86 5.38
C SER A 99 -12.80 0.56 6.06
N THR A 100 -12.12 0.63 7.22
CA THR A 100 -11.53 -0.54 7.91
C THR A 100 -12.54 -1.68 8.10
N THR A 101 -13.71 -1.39 8.66
CA THR A 101 -14.74 -2.40 8.94
C THR A 101 -15.30 -3.01 7.66
N ALA A 102 -15.51 -2.20 6.63
CA ALA A 102 -15.98 -2.67 5.33
C ALA A 102 -14.93 -3.55 4.64
N LEU A 103 -13.64 -3.24 4.77
CA LEU A 103 -12.55 -4.06 4.24
C LEU A 103 -12.50 -5.43 4.92
N ILE A 104 -12.59 -5.48 6.25
CA ILE A 104 -12.61 -6.76 6.99
C ILE A 104 -13.81 -7.61 6.55
N ALA A 105 -14.99 -7.00 6.38
CA ALA A 105 -16.18 -7.70 5.88
C ALA A 105 -15.98 -8.20 4.43
N HIS A 106 -15.36 -7.40 3.56
CA HIS A 106 -15.04 -7.78 2.19
C HIS A 106 -14.10 -8.99 2.13
N ILE A 107 -13.06 -9.00 2.96
CA ILE A 107 -12.12 -10.13 3.07
C ILE A 107 -12.86 -11.39 3.51
N ALA A 108 -13.77 -11.30 4.47
CA ALA A 108 -14.54 -12.46 4.95
C ALA A 108 -15.52 -12.99 3.90
N ALA A 109 -16.10 -12.12 3.07
CA ALA A 109 -17.09 -12.49 2.06
C ALA A 109 -16.48 -13.08 0.78
N SER A 110 -15.21 -12.79 0.47
CA SER A 110 -14.58 -13.19 -0.79
C SER A 110 -13.44 -14.20 -0.60
N GLN A 111 -13.52 -15.32 -1.31
CA GLN A 111 -12.40 -16.26 -1.44
C GLN A 111 -11.24 -15.69 -2.26
N ARG A 112 -11.51 -14.73 -3.16
CA ARG A 112 -10.48 -14.03 -3.95
C ARG A 112 -10.17 -12.68 -3.32
N ARG A 113 -9.02 -12.59 -2.65
CA ARG A 113 -8.53 -11.39 -1.97
C ARG A 113 -7.80 -10.47 -2.95
N SER A 114 -8.57 -9.77 -3.78
CA SER A 114 -8.05 -8.84 -4.80
C SER A 114 -8.10 -7.40 -4.30
N VAL A 115 -6.97 -6.68 -4.34
CA VAL A 115 -6.94 -5.26 -4.01
C VAL A 115 -7.71 -4.42 -5.04
N CYS A 116 -7.63 -4.76 -6.33
CA CYS A 116 -8.47 -4.12 -7.35
C CYS A 116 -9.96 -4.36 -7.06
N GLY A 117 -10.34 -5.60 -6.73
CA GLY A 117 -11.74 -5.91 -6.43
C GLY A 117 -12.27 -5.15 -5.22
N TRP A 118 -11.42 -4.95 -4.20
CA TRP A 118 -11.73 -4.07 -3.07
C TRP A 118 -11.87 -2.61 -3.50
N ALA A 119 -10.90 -2.10 -4.26
CA ALA A 119 -10.88 -0.73 -4.77
C ALA A 119 -12.15 -0.40 -5.58
N GLU A 120 -12.54 -1.30 -6.48
CA GLU A 120 -13.79 -1.22 -7.25
C GLU A 120 -15.02 -1.24 -6.34
N ALA A 121 -15.06 -2.11 -5.34
CA ALA A 121 -16.20 -2.25 -4.43
C ALA A 121 -16.47 -0.99 -3.60
N ILE A 122 -15.44 -0.18 -3.31
CA ILE A 122 -15.60 1.10 -2.60
C ILE A 122 -15.61 2.32 -3.51
N GLY A 123 -15.54 2.13 -4.84
CA GLY A 123 -15.47 3.24 -5.79
C GLY A 123 -14.19 4.07 -5.70
N ALA A 124 -13.06 3.43 -5.37
CA ALA A 124 -11.76 4.09 -5.37
C ALA A 124 -11.38 4.58 -6.77
N LEU A 125 -10.84 5.79 -6.83
CA LEU A 125 -10.46 6.41 -8.09
C LEU A 125 -9.19 5.74 -8.66
N PRO A 126 -9.22 5.17 -9.87
CA PRO A 126 -8.02 4.68 -10.53
C PRO A 126 -7.15 5.86 -10.99
N ILE A 127 -5.89 5.88 -10.55
CA ILE A 127 -4.87 6.85 -10.93
C ILE A 127 -3.81 6.11 -11.73
N PRO A 128 -3.67 6.38 -13.05
CA PRO A 128 -2.65 5.71 -13.86
C PRO A 128 -1.25 6.12 -13.41
N ALA A 129 -0.30 5.19 -13.52
CA ALA A 129 1.07 5.39 -13.05
C ALA A 129 1.79 6.54 -13.78
N GLY A 130 1.45 6.80 -15.05
CA GLY A 130 2.11 7.81 -15.88
C GLY A 130 3.52 7.43 -16.34
N GLY A 131 3.95 6.19 -16.07
CA GLY A 131 5.25 5.63 -16.43
C GLY A 131 5.39 4.20 -15.90
N PRO A 132 6.48 3.49 -16.22
CA PRO A 132 6.71 2.14 -15.72
C PRO A 132 6.92 2.16 -14.21
N ILE A 133 6.28 1.22 -13.51
CA ILE A 133 6.57 0.92 -12.10
C ILE A 133 7.52 -0.27 -12.08
N VAL A 134 8.69 -0.09 -11.46
CA VAL A 134 9.69 -1.15 -11.36
C VAL A 134 9.49 -1.89 -10.04
N ASN A 135 9.05 -3.15 -10.12
CA ASN A 135 9.08 -4.06 -8.99
C ASN A 135 10.38 -4.89 -9.05
N ILE A 136 11.13 -4.90 -7.94
CA ILE A 136 12.33 -5.71 -7.75
C ILE A 136 11.95 -7.01 -7.07
N ASN A 137 11.85 -8.09 -7.85
CA ASN A 137 11.51 -9.41 -7.34
C ASN A 137 12.75 -10.30 -7.17
N THR A 138 13.82 -10.00 -7.91
CA THR A 138 15.05 -10.80 -7.94
C THR A 138 16.30 -9.94 -7.68
N PRO A 139 17.39 -10.54 -7.17
CA PRO A 139 18.68 -9.84 -7.07
C PRO A 139 19.16 -9.27 -8.41
N GLU A 140 18.86 -9.93 -9.52
CA GLU A 140 19.21 -9.50 -10.88
C GLU A 140 18.47 -8.21 -11.26
N ASP A 141 17.23 -8.02 -10.80
CA ASP A 141 16.47 -6.78 -11.01
C ASP A 141 17.15 -5.56 -10.36
N LEU A 142 17.92 -5.77 -9.26
CA LEU A 142 18.67 -4.68 -8.63
C LEU A 142 19.80 -4.15 -9.53
N ALA A 143 20.40 -5.01 -10.35
CA ALA A 143 21.55 -4.65 -11.19
C ALA A 143 21.15 -3.83 -12.42
N LEU A 144 19.86 -3.75 -12.74
CA LEU A 144 19.30 -3.06 -13.91
C LEU A 144 18.70 -1.68 -13.59
N LEU A 145 18.79 -1.23 -12.33
CA LEU A 145 18.24 0.05 -11.86
C LEU A 145 19.18 1.23 -12.12
#